data_AF-A0A7X7ZIM4-F1
#
_entry.id   AF-A0A7X7ZIM4-F1
#
_cell.length_a   1.000
_cell.length_b   1.000
_cell.length_c   1.000
_cell.angle_alpha   90.00
_cell.angle_beta   90.00
_cell.angle_gamma   90.00
#
_symmetry.space_group_name_H-M   'P 1'
#
loop_
_entity.id
_entity.type
_entity.pdbx_description
1 polymer ?
#
loop_
_entity_poly.entity_id
_entity_poly.type
_entity_poly.pdbx_seq_one_letter_code
_entity_poly.pdbx_strand_id
1 'polypeptide(L)'
;MTATRRLTLAAGGLLGLAGAVTAAAWVEARAFVLRRVTVPVLPFGSPQIRVLHLSDIHLMPYQKRKLRFVASLGALNPDLVI
;
A
#
# COMPACT_ATOMS: atom_id res chain seq x y z
N MET A 1 4.06 13.08 -45.66
CA MET A 1 3.49 13.76 -44.46
C MET A 1 2.61 12.84 -43.59
N THR A 2 1.99 11.78 -44.13
CA THR A 2 1.13 10.86 -43.35
C THR A 2 1.91 9.86 -42.48
N ALA A 3 3.03 9.32 -42.98
CA ALA A 3 3.87 8.38 -42.22
C ALA A 3 4.50 9.02 -40.96
N THR A 4 5.06 10.23 -41.08
CA THR A 4 5.63 10.99 -39.95
C THR A 4 4.59 11.34 -38.89
N ARG A 5 3.36 11.67 -39.31
CA ARG A 5 2.23 11.94 -38.40
C ARG A 5 1.76 10.67 -37.66
N ARG A 6 1.79 9.51 -38.32
CA ARG A 6 1.48 8.21 -37.69
C ARG A 6 2.56 7.79 -36.70
N LEU A 7 3.84 7.99 -37.03
CA LEU A 7 4.97 7.71 -36.14
C LEU A 7 4.94 8.59 -34.88
N THR A 8 4.65 9.88 -35.03
CA THR A 8 4.54 10.81 -33.88
C THR A 8 3.35 10.49 -32.98
N LEU A 9 2.19 10.13 -33.54
CA LEU A 9 1.04 9.67 -32.75
C LEU A 9 1.33 8.34 -32.03
N ALA A 10 1.98 7.38 -32.70
CA ALA A 10 2.37 6.11 -32.09
C ALA A 10 3.39 6.32 -30.96
N ALA A 11 4.39 7.17 -31.17
CA ALA A 11 5.38 7.52 -30.15
C ALA A 11 4.72 8.22 -28.94
N GLY A 12 3.81 9.16 -29.18
CA GLY A 12 3.04 9.80 -28.12
C GLY A 12 2.18 8.80 -27.33
N GLY A 13 1.54 7.86 -28.01
CA GLY A 13 0.76 6.79 -27.38
C GLY A 13 1.62 5.88 -26.50
N LEU A 14 2.79 5.47 -26.96
CA LEU A 14 3.73 4.64 -26.19
C LEU A 14 4.26 5.35 -24.95
N LEU A 15 4.64 6.62 -25.07
CA LEU A 15 5.08 7.44 -23.93
C LEU A 15 3.95 7.65 -22.92
N GLY A 16 2.73 7.88 -23.39
CA GLY A 16 1.54 8.01 -22.54
C GLY A 16 1.28 6.74 -21.73
N LEU A 17 1.34 5.57 -22.36
CA LEU A 17 1.16 4.28 -21.68
C LEU A 17 2.27 4.01 -20.66
N ALA A 18 3.54 4.26 -21.02
CA ALA A 18 4.66 4.11 -20.09
C ALA A 18 4.52 5.03 -18.87
N GLY A 19 4.10 6.28 -19.08
CA GLY A 19 3.80 7.22 -18.00
C GLY A 19 2.69 6.74 -17.08
N ALA A 20 1.60 6.20 -17.64
CA ALA A 20 0.48 5.68 -16.86
C ALA A 20 0.88 4.46 -16.01
N VAL A 21 1.60 3.50 -16.60
CA VAL A 21 2.06 2.29 -15.88
C VAL A 21 3.03 2.64 -14.76
N THR A 22 3.98 3.54 -15.02
CA THR A 22 4.95 3.98 -14.00
C THR A 22 4.26 4.71 -12.85
N ALA A 23 3.29 5.58 -13.15
CA ALA A 23 2.50 6.25 -12.14
C ALA A 23 1.65 5.26 -11.30
N ALA A 24 1.00 4.30 -11.96
CA ALA A 24 0.21 3.28 -11.29
C ALA A 24 1.07 2.43 -10.34
N ALA A 25 2.21 1.91 -10.83
CA ALA A 25 3.14 1.14 -10.02
C ALA A 25 3.66 1.93 -8.81
N TRP A 26 3.92 3.24 -9.00
CA TRP A 26 4.35 4.11 -7.91
C TRP A 26 3.28 4.29 -6.82
N VAL A 27 2.01 4.37 -7.22
CA VAL A 27 0.86 4.46 -6.31
C VAL A 27 0.61 3.15 -5.59
N GLU A 28 0.57 2.03 -6.32
CA GLU A 28 0.35 0.69 -5.77
C GLU A 28 1.42 0.32 -4.74
N ALA A 29 2.70 0.59 -5.05
CA ALA A 29 3.81 0.36 -4.12
C ALA A 29 3.70 1.18 -2.80
N ARG A 30 2.79 2.15 -2.73
CA ARG A 30 2.53 3.01 -1.56
C ARG A 30 1.09 2.92 -1.05
N ALA A 31 0.32 1.96 -1.55
CA ALA A 31 -1.05 1.68 -1.14
C ALA A 31 -1.05 0.77 0.11
N PHE A 32 -0.61 1.32 1.24
CA PHE A 32 -0.65 0.61 2.51
C PHE A 32 -2.10 0.34 2.94
N VAL A 33 -2.39 -0.90 3.31
CA VAL A 33 -3.73 -1.35 3.71
C VAL A 33 -3.68 -2.09 5.03
N LEU A 34 -4.75 -1.98 5.82
CA LEU A 34 -4.95 -2.78 7.02
C LEU A 34 -5.82 -3.99 6.68
N ARG A 35 -5.32 -5.20 6.94
CA ARG A 35 -6.11 -6.44 6.85
C ARG A 35 -6.60 -6.80 8.24
N ARG A 36 -7.89 -7.14 8.35
CA ARG A 36 -8.52 -7.59 9.60
C ARG A 36 -8.97 -9.03 9.43
N VAL A 37 -8.60 -9.87 10.39
CA VAL A 37 -8.99 -11.27 10.45
C VAL A 37 -9.41 -11.55 11.88
N THR A 38 -10.48 -12.33 12.05
CA THR A 38 -10.92 -12.81 13.35
C THR A 38 -10.74 -14.33 13.36
N VAL A 39 -10.03 -14.82 14.38
CA VAL A 39 -9.71 -16.25 14.53
C VAL A 39 -10.29 -16.77 15.85
N PRO A 40 -11.02 -17.90 15.85
CA PRO A 40 -11.67 -18.43 17.05
C PRO A 40 -10.71 -19.32 17.85
N VAL A 41 -9.62 -18.72 18.34
CA VAL A 41 -8.55 -19.46 19.05
C VAL A 41 -8.69 -19.44 20.58
N LEU A 42 -9.59 -18.61 21.10
CA LEU A 42 -9.82 -18.48 22.55
C LEU A 42 -10.97 -19.40 23.01
N PRO A 43 -10.94 -19.90 24.26
CA PRO A 43 -12.07 -20.60 24.85
C PRO A 43 -13.36 -19.77 24.82
N PHE A 44 -14.51 -20.46 24.76
CA PHE A 44 -15.81 -19.79 24.79
C PHE A 44 -15.97 -18.89 26.02
N GLY A 45 -16.55 -17.71 25.83
CA GLY A 45 -16.74 -16.70 26.88
C GLY A 45 -15.49 -15.88 27.22
N SER A 46 -14.34 -16.15 26.59
CA SER A 46 -13.13 -15.34 26.79
C SER A 46 -13.31 -13.94 26.19
N PRO A 47 -12.74 -12.88 26.82
CA PRO A 47 -12.72 -11.55 26.23
C PRO A 47 -11.89 -11.55 24.93
N GLN A 48 -12.28 -10.70 23.98
CA GLN A 48 -11.56 -10.56 22.72
C GLN A 48 -10.17 -9.95 22.95
N ILE A 49 -9.17 -10.47 22.26
CA ILE A 49 -7.81 -9.91 22.20
C ILE A 49 -7.55 -9.39 20.79
N ARG A 50 -7.08 -8.15 20.67
CA ARG A 50 -6.67 -7.51 19.41
C ARG A 50 -5.16 -7.53 19.28
N VAL A 51 -4.66 -8.27 18.30
CA VAL A 51 -3.23 -8.33 17.97
C VAL A 51 -2.97 -7.53 16.70
N LEU A 52 -2.01 -6.60 16.76
CA LEU A 52 -1.44 -5.93 15.59
C LEU A 52 -0.16 -6.64 15.18
N HIS A 53 -0.20 -7.37 14.07
CA HIS A 53 0.97 -8.03 13.49
C HIS A 53 1.62 -7.14 12.43
N LEU A 54 2.92 -6.85 12.57
CA LEU A 54 3.68 -5.97 11.69
C LEU A 54 5.08 -6.54 11.42
N SER A 55 5.31 -7.07 10.22
CA SER A 55 6.61 -7.60 9.83
C SER A 55 7.39 -6.64 8.94
N ASP A 56 8.73 -6.69 9.03
CA ASP A 56 9.71 -6.12 8.09
C ASP A 56 9.43 -4.67 7.65
N ILE A 57 8.90 -3.86 8.55
CA ILE A 57 8.62 -2.46 8.24
C ILE A 57 9.90 -1.63 8.31
N HIS A 58 10.81 -1.83 7.36
CA HIS A 58 11.99 -0.99 7.23
C HIS A 58 11.58 0.45 6.93
N LEU A 59 11.79 1.33 7.92
CA LEU A 59 11.44 2.74 7.90
C LEU A 59 12.67 3.60 7.65
N MET A 60 12.49 4.66 6.86
CA MET A 60 13.48 5.73 6.72
C MET A 60 12.82 7.08 7.03
N PRO A 61 13.53 8.07 7.61
CA PRO A 61 12.93 9.34 8.05
C PRO A 61 12.23 10.16 6.95
N TYR A 62 12.63 9.97 5.69
CA TYR A 62 12.05 10.63 4.53
C TYR A 62 10.78 9.94 4.01
N GLN A 63 10.45 8.72 4.44
CA GLN A 63 9.26 7.97 4.02
C GLN A 63 7.99 8.44 4.74
N LYS A 64 7.67 9.73 4.64
CA LYS A 64 6.58 10.38 5.42
C LYS A 64 5.22 9.70 5.31
N ARG A 65 4.86 9.18 4.13
CA ARG A 65 3.59 8.46 3.94
C ARG A 65 3.54 7.14 4.72
N LYS A 66 4.63 6.37 4.69
CA LYS A 66 4.76 5.10 5.45
C LYS A 66 4.77 5.38 6.95
N LEU A 67 5.50 6.40 7.40
CA LEU A 67 5.50 6.84 8.80
C LEU A 67 4.10 7.24 9.29
N ARG A 68 3.35 8.02 8.50
CA ARG A 68 1.95 8.37 8.83
C ARG A 68 1.04 7.15 8.89
N PHE A 69 1.21 6.21 7.97
CA PHE A 69 0.46 4.95 8.00
C PHE A 69 0.73 4.18 9.29
N VAL A 70 2.00 3.96 9.66
CA VAL A 70 2.36 3.28 10.91
C VAL A 70 1.80 4.00 12.13
N ALA A 71 1.96 5.33 12.19
CA ALA A 71 1.41 6.12 13.29
C ALA A 71 -0.12 5.97 13.42
N SER A 72 -0.84 5.88 12.29
CA SER A 72 -2.30 5.69 12.30
C SER A 72 -2.74 4.33 12.87
N LEU A 73 -1.86 3.32 12.90
CA LEU A 73 -2.17 2.02 13.47
C LEU A 73 -2.35 2.08 14.99
N GLY A 74 -1.80 3.09 15.67
CA GLY A 74 -2.02 3.29 17.11
C GLY A 74 -3.49 3.50 17.48
N ALA A 75 -4.29 4.08 16.59
CA ALA A 75 -5.72 4.28 16.80
C ALA A 75 -6.52 2.96 16.85
N LEU A 76 -5.91 1.83 16.47
CA LEU A 76 -6.54 0.51 16.58
C LEU A 76 -6.65 0.04 18.04
N ASN A 77 -5.90 0.65 18.96
CA ASN A 77 -5.79 0.26 20.36
C ASN A 77 -5.53 -1.26 20.51
N PRO A 78 -4.47 -1.81 19.89
CA PRO A 78 -4.15 -3.22 20.02
C PRO A 78 -3.72 -3.54 21.46
N ASP A 79 -4.06 -4.74 21.91
CA ASP A 79 -3.63 -5.26 23.20
C ASP A 79 -2.20 -5.81 23.13
N LEU A 80 -1.78 -6.23 21.92
CA LEU A 80 -0.44 -6.74 21.64
C LEU A 80 0.05 -6.34 20.24
N VAL A 81 1.33 -6.00 20.12
CA VAL A 81 2.02 -5.76 18.85
C VAL A 81 3.12 -6.80 18.68
N ILE A 82 3.15 -7.49 17.53
CA ILE A 82 4.15 -8.51 17.17
C ILE A 82 4.73 -8.17 15.81
#